data_AF-A0A832B2T9-F1
#
_entry.id   AF-A0A832B2T9-F1
#
_cell.length_a   1.000
_cell.length_b   1.000
_cell.length_c   1.000
_cell.angle_alpha   90.00
_cell.angle_beta   90.00
_cell.angle_gamma   90.00
#
_symmetry.space_group_name_H-M   'P 1'
#
loop_
_entity.id
_entity.type
_entity.pdbx_description
1 polymer ?
#
loop_
_entity_poly.entity_id
_entity_poly.type
_entity_poly.pdbx_seq_one_letter_code
_entity_poly.pdbx_strand_id
1 'polypeptide(L)'
;ASLDLERAGLGPDARIAVVGTPCEIQGIRALQARAWGRGASRVDAVVLTIALLCTKSFDYRRLMLEDLRDARGLDLARVGKVDVVHGRLRVEDLEHRVVVDEPVKSFHGAALKGCDECADFLGRAADLAVGSVGSPDGWSSVLVRTSAGMAALERAAAGLELAEIERPDALEKLDRLDKRVAAGSLQRALDPDGAMFIDFTEHVCSYDGSDRAPVWRGW
;
A
#
# COMPACT_ATOMS: atom_id res chain seq x y z
N ALA A 1 8.03 -2.42 18.84
CA ALA A 1 7.99 -3.01 17.50
C ALA A 1 9.42 -3.19 17.02
N SER A 2 9.82 -4.41 16.67
CA SER A 2 11.16 -4.73 16.17
C SER A 2 11.04 -5.59 14.91
N LEU A 3 11.91 -5.39 13.93
CA LEU A 3 12.03 -6.30 12.80
C LEU A 3 12.71 -7.59 13.26
N ASP A 4 12.02 -8.71 13.09
CA ASP A 4 12.53 -10.05 13.39
C ASP A 4 13.36 -10.58 12.22
N LEU A 5 14.59 -10.09 12.11
CA LEU A 5 15.55 -10.49 11.07
C LEU A 5 15.97 -11.97 11.21
N GLU A 6 15.96 -12.51 12.42
CA GLU A 6 16.38 -13.89 12.70
C GLU A 6 15.41 -14.90 12.11
N ARG A 7 14.10 -14.65 12.22
CA ARG A 7 13.08 -15.45 11.54
C ARG A 7 13.23 -15.47 10.01
N ALA A 8 13.82 -14.41 9.44
CA ALA A 8 14.14 -14.34 8.01
C ALA A 8 15.53 -14.92 7.66
N GLY A 9 16.28 -15.47 8.64
CA GLY A 9 17.63 -16.00 8.45
C GLY A 9 18.68 -14.93 8.18
N LEU A 10 18.43 -13.68 8.59
CA LEU A 10 19.28 -12.52 8.32
C LEU A 10 20.12 -12.17 9.54
N GLY A 11 21.40 -11.86 9.28
CA GLY A 11 22.35 -11.45 10.31
C GLY A 11 22.12 -10.02 10.84
N PRO A 12 22.86 -9.62 11.88
CA PRO A 12 22.73 -8.30 12.51
C PRO A 12 23.07 -7.12 11.57
N ASP A 13 23.92 -7.35 10.57
CA ASP A 13 24.35 -6.34 9.57
C ASP A 13 23.53 -6.39 8.27
N ALA A 14 22.37 -7.06 8.30
CA ALA A 14 21.54 -7.20 7.12
C ALA A 14 21.09 -5.83 6.58
N ARG A 15 21.13 -5.71 5.26
CA ARG A 15 20.60 -4.58 4.52
C ARG A 15 19.45 -5.08 3.67
N ILE A 16 18.23 -4.69 4.01
CA ILE A 16 17.02 -5.18 3.38
C ILE A 16 16.34 -4.11 2.56
N ALA A 17 15.72 -4.54 1.47
CA ALA A 17 14.72 -3.77 0.76
C ALA A 17 13.33 -4.22 1.24
N VAL A 18 12.42 -3.29 1.41
CA VAL A 18 11.01 -3.60 1.74
C VAL A 18 10.11 -3.11 0.62
N VAL A 19 9.29 -4.03 0.10
CA VAL A 19 8.19 -3.72 -0.81
C VAL A 19 6.89 -3.76 -0.01
N GLY A 20 6.08 -2.72 -0.12
CA GLY A 20 4.81 -2.64 0.59
C GLY A 20 3.88 -1.61 -0.02
N THR A 21 2.67 -1.51 0.49
CA THR A 21 1.73 -0.44 0.19
C THR A 21 2.18 0.89 0.85
N PRO A 22 1.65 2.04 0.42
CA PRO A 22 2.06 3.35 0.93
C PRO A 22 1.97 3.46 2.45
N CYS A 23 0.90 2.94 3.06
CA CYS A 23 0.73 2.96 4.52
C CYS A 23 1.73 2.07 5.26
N GLU A 24 2.14 0.92 4.70
CA GLU A 24 3.21 0.08 5.27
C GLU A 24 4.56 0.79 5.23
N ILE A 25 4.87 1.46 4.11
CA ILE A 25 6.11 2.24 3.98
C ILE A 25 6.10 3.45 4.91
N GLN A 26 4.97 4.16 5.05
CA GLN A 26 4.82 5.22 6.04
C GLN A 26 5.05 4.70 7.47
N GLY A 27 4.55 3.51 7.80
CA GLY A 27 4.82 2.86 9.08
C GLY A 27 6.32 2.63 9.31
N ILE A 28 7.05 2.16 8.30
CA ILE A 28 8.51 1.99 8.37
C ILE A 28 9.21 3.34 8.58
N ARG A 29 8.82 4.38 7.84
CA ARG A 29 9.40 5.72 8.00
C ARG A 29 9.09 6.34 9.36
N ALA A 30 7.88 6.13 9.88
CA ALA A 30 7.51 6.56 11.23
C ALA A 30 8.37 5.86 12.30
N LEU A 31 8.62 4.56 12.14
CA LEU A 31 9.54 3.82 13.00
C LEU A 31 10.97 4.37 12.87
N GLN A 32 11.48 4.62 11.66
CA GLN A 32 12.83 5.17 11.46
C GLN A 32 13.02 6.58 12.02
N ALA A 33 11.97 7.41 12.00
CA ALA A 33 12.00 8.77 12.53
C ALA A 33 12.08 8.83 14.06
N ARG A 34 11.80 7.73 14.77
CA ARG A 34 11.80 7.69 16.24
C ARG A 34 13.18 7.34 16.79
N ALA A 35 13.57 8.04 17.86
CA ALA A 35 14.73 7.67 18.66
C ALA A 35 14.44 6.40 19.47
N TRP A 36 14.76 5.23 18.91
CA TRP A 36 14.75 3.98 19.65
C TRP A 36 16.02 3.84 20.48
N GLY A 37 15.95 3.05 21.56
CA GLY A 37 17.17 2.49 22.15
C GLY A 37 17.95 1.71 21.08
N ARG A 38 19.27 1.84 21.06
CA ARG A 38 20.14 1.21 20.05
C ARG A 38 19.81 -0.28 19.90
N GLY A 39 19.48 -0.72 18.69
CA GLY A 39 19.20 -2.12 18.38
C GLY A 39 17.79 -2.61 18.75
N ALA A 40 16.95 -1.79 19.37
CA ALA A 40 15.63 -2.21 19.86
C ALA A 40 14.60 -2.45 18.74
N SER A 41 14.68 -1.73 17.62
CA SER A 41 13.73 -1.86 16.51
C SER A 41 14.28 -2.59 15.28
N ARG A 42 15.61 -2.61 15.11
CA ARG A 42 16.31 -3.11 13.90
C ARG A 42 15.80 -2.49 12.57
N VAL A 43 15.02 -1.41 12.63
CA VAL A 43 14.40 -0.78 11.44
C VAL A 43 15.41 -0.08 10.53
N ASP A 44 16.60 0.25 11.07
CA ASP A 44 17.72 0.81 10.32
C ASP A 44 18.30 -0.18 9.30
N ALA A 45 18.00 -1.48 9.42
CA ALA A 45 18.34 -2.49 8.41
C ALA A 45 17.62 -2.24 7.07
N VAL A 46 16.49 -1.50 7.08
CA VAL A 46 15.76 -1.15 5.86
C VAL A 46 16.48 0.00 5.14
N VAL A 47 17.20 -0.34 4.08
CA VAL A 47 18.03 0.61 3.30
C VAL A 47 17.40 1.02 1.97
N LEU A 48 16.30 0.37 1.58
CA LEU A 48 15.54 0.69 0.38
C LEU A 48 14.07 0.36 0.61
N THR A 49 13.18 1.29 0.27
CA THR A 49 11.73 1.11 0.34
C THR A 49 11.09 1.31 -1.04
N ILE A 50 10.24 0.36 -1.43
CA ILE A 50 9.49 0.40 -2.69
C ILE A 50 8.00 0.35 -2.34
N ALA A 51 7.26 1.42 -2.62
CA ALA A 51 5.82 1.43 -2.47
C ALA A 51 5.13 0.88 -3.73
N LEU A 52 4.10 0.05 -3.56
CA LEU A 52 3.16 -0.27 -4.63
C LEU A 52 2.08 0.82 -4.67
N LEU A 53 1.78 1.36 -5.86
CA LEU A 53 0.68 2.31 -6.01
C LEU A 53 -0.62 1.65 -5.54
N CYS A 54 -1.34 2.28 -4.61
CA CYS A 54 -2.46 1.62 -3.92
C CYS A 54 -3.55 2.62 -3.57
N THR A 55 -4.81 2.26 -3.87
CA THR A 55 -5.99 3.05 -3.46
C THR A 55 -6.82 2.34 -2.41
N LYS A 56 -6.88 1.00 -2.46
CA LYS A 56 -7.65 0.16 -1.54
C LYS A 56 -6.94 -1.18 -1.36
N SER A 57 -7.11 -1.74 -0.18
CA SER A 57 -6.84 -3.15 0.09
C SER A 57 -8.14 -3.81 0.58
N PHE A 58 -8.22 -5.13 0.45
CA PHE A 58 -9.42 -5.91 0.70
C PHE A 58 -9.16 -6.95 1.79
N ASP A 59 -10.16 -7.19 2.64
CA ASP A 59 -10.14 -8.32 3.56
C ASP A 59 -10.24 -9.63 2.76
N TYR A 60 -9.27 -10.53 2.98
CA TYR A 60 -9.18 -11.79 2.23
C TYR A 60 -10.43 -12.65 2.41
N ARG A 61 -10.97 -12.75 3.63
CA ARG A 61 -12.15 -13.60 3.90
C ARG A 61 -13.36 -13.05 3.15
N ARG A 62 -13.61 -11.74 3.24
CA ARG A 62 -14.74 -11.10 2.56
C ARG A 62 -14.61 -11.17 1.04
N LEU A 63 -13.46 -10.79 0.49
CA LEU A 63 -13.30 -10.79 -0.97
C LEU A 63 -13.20 -12.20 -1.54
N MET A 64 -12.25 -13.00 -1.07
CA MET A 64 -11.92 -14.27 -1.72
C MET A 64 -12.90 -15.37 -1.34
N LEU A 65 -13.27 -15.47 -0.06
CA LEU A 65 -14.13 -16.56 0.41
C LEU A 65 -15.61 -16.23 0.24
N GLU A 66 -16.06 -15.07 0.71
CA GLU A 66 -17.49 -14.73 0.69
C GLU A 66 -17.94 -14.22 -0.69
N ASP A 67 -17.30 -13.18 -1.23
CA ASP A 67 -17.71 -12.56 -2.49
C ASP A 67 -17.39 -13.41 -3.73
N LEU A 68 -16.17 -13.96 -3.82
CA LEU A 68 -15.75 -14.73 -5.01
C LEU A 68 -16.16 -16.20 -4.90
N ARG A 69 -15.73 -16.93 -3.87
CA ARG A 69 -16.04 -18.36 -3.77
C ARG A 69 -17.52 -18.63 -3.47
N ASP A 70 -18.06 -18.07 -2.40
CA ASP A 70 -19.41 -18.45 -1.94
C ASP A 70 -20.52 -17.80 -2.78
N ALA A 71 -20.42 -16.50 -3.08
CA ALA A 71 -21.44 -15.80 -3.82
C ALA A 71 -21.36 -15.98 -5.35
N ARG A 72 -20.16 -16.20 -5.92
CA ARG A 72 -19.96 -16.37 -7.38
C ARG A 72 -19.57 -17.79 -7.78
N GLY A 73 -19.41 -18.71 -6.83
CA GLY A 73 -19.07 -20.11 -7.11
C GLY A 73 -17.66 -20.30 -7.67
N LEU A 74 -16.74 -19.35 -7.43
CA LEU A 74 -15.37 -19.45 -7.95
C LEU A 74 -14.57 -20.52 -7.20
N ASP A 75 -13.92 -21.42 -7.94
CA ASP A 75 -12.89 -22.28 -7.37
C ASP A 75 -11.59 -21.48 -7.21
N LEU A 76 -11.22 -21.16 -5.97
CA LEU A 76 -10.03 -20.36 -5.69
C LEU A 76 -8.73 -21.06 -6.09
N ALA A 77 -8.71 -22.39 -6.17
CA ALA A 77 -7.54 -23.13 -6.65
C ALA A 77 -7.30 -22.94 -8.15
N ARG A 78 -8.30 -22.43 -8.87
CA ARG A 78 -8.29 -22.18 -10.31
C ARG A 78 -8.02 -20.73 -10.68
N VAL A 79 -7.87 -19.83 -9.69
CA VAL A 79 -7.56 -18.40 -9.90
C VAL A 79 -6.08 -18.23 -10.23
N GLY A 80 -5.80 -17.64 -11.39
CA GLY A 80 -4.44 -17.31 -11.84
C GLY A 80 -4.06 -15.85 -11.58
N LYS A 81 -5.01 -14.92 -11.69
CA LYS A 81 -4.76 -13.48 -11.46
C LYS A 81 -6.01 -12.78 -10.91
N VAL A 82 -5.81 -11.85 -9.98
CA VAL A 82 -6.81 -10.87 -9.56
C VAL A 82 -6.23 -9.49 -9.85
N ASP A 83 -7.01 -8.64 -10.50
CA ASP A 83 -6.59 -7.31 -10.91
C ASP A 83 -7.70 -6.28 -10.65
N VAL A 84 -7.30 -5.04 -10.38
CA VAL A 84 -8.21 -3.89 -10.26
C VAL A 84 -7.78 -2.86 -11.29
N VAL A 85 -8.46 -2.88 -12.43
CA VAL A 85 -8.11 -2.07 -13.60
C VAL A 85 -9.36 -1.37 -14.13
N HIS A 86 -9.23 -0.10 -14.53
CA HIS A 86 -10.33 0.72 -15.07
C HIS A 86 -11.61 0.73 -14.20
N GLY A 87 -11.46 0.68 -12.87
CA GLY A 87 -12.59 0.69 -11.93
C GLY A 87 -13.37 -0.63 -11.87
N ARG A 88 -12.77 -1.73 -12.35
CA ARG A 88 -13.34 -3.08 -12.33
C ARG A 88 -12.41 -4.03 -11.59
N LEU A 89 -13.00 -4.99 -10.88
CA LEU A 89 -12.28 -6.13 -10.34
C LEU A 89 -12.40 -7.27 -11.36
N ARG A 90 -11.24 -7.69 -11.87
CA ARG A 90 -11.12 -8.75 -12.87
C ARG A 90 -10.40 -9.95 -12.28
N VAL A 91 -10.96 -11.13 -12.45
CA VAL A 91 -10.35 -12.39 -12.06
C VAL A 91 -10.14 -13.24 -13.31
N GLU A 92 -8.93 -13.74 -13.47
CA GLU A 92 -8.54 -14.65 -14.54
C GLU A 92 -8.19 -16.02 -13.95
N ASP A 93 -8.56 -17.08 -14.67
CA ASP A 93 -8.16 -18.44 -14.34
C ASP A 93 -6.70 -18.74 -14.72
N LEU A 94 -6.24 -19.96 -14.43
CA LEU A 94 -4.90 -20.43 -14.79
C LEU A 94 -4.64 -20.50 -16.31
N GLU A 95 -5.67 -20.41 -17.16
CA GLU A 95 -5.53 -20.33 -18.63
C GLU A 95 -5.78 -18.90 -19.15
N HIS A 96 -5.69 -17.88 -18.28
CA HIS A 96 -5.89 -16.47 -18.61
C HIS A 96 -7.29 -16.11 -19.13
N ARG A 97 -8.30 -16.96 -18.88
CA ARG A 97 -9.69 -16.63 -19.21
C ARG A 97 -10.30 -15.80 -18.10
N VAL A 98 -10.99 -14.74 -18.48
CA VAL A 98 -11.72 -13.88 -17.55
C VAL A 98 -12.93 -14.62 -17.00
N VAL A 99 -12.94 -14.87 -15.69
CA VAL A 99 -14.03 -15.57 -14.99
C VAL A 99 -14.87 -14.64 -14.13
N VAL A 100 -14.32 -13.48 -13.74
CA VAL A 100 -15.06 -12.37 -13.13
C VAL A 100 -14.59 -11.08 -13.77
N ASP A 101 -15.54 -10.23 -14.14
CA ASP A 101 -15.26 -8.87 -14.56
C ASP A 101 -16.45 -7.99 -14.16
N GLU A 102 -16.31 -7.29 -13.04
CA GLU A 102 -17.40 -6.53 -12.41
C GLU A 102 -16.92 -5.17 -11.90
N PRO A 103 -17.80 -4.16 -11.79
CA PRO A 103 -17.43 -2.89 -11.16
C PRO A 103 -16.84 -3.13 -9.77
N VAL A 104 -15.70 -2.50 -9.46
CA VAL A 104 -15.02 -2.68 -8.16
C VAL A 104 -15.91 -2.29 -6.97
N LYS A 105 -16.89 -1.40 -7.21
CA LYS A 105 -17.88 -0.98 -6.23
C LYS A 105 -18.76 -2.14 -5.72
N SER A 106 -18.96 -3.19 -6.51
CA SER A 106 -19.67 -4.41 -6.09
C SER A 106 -18.98 -5.12 -4.92
N PHE A 107 -17.69 -4.85 -4.70
CA PHE A 107 -16.86 -5.45 -3.65
C PHE A 107 -16.52 -4.47 -2.52
N HIS A 108 -17.21 -3.32 -2.44
CA HIS A 108 -16.92 -2.30 -1.43
C HIS A 108 -17.13 -2.78 0.02
N GLY A 109 -17.95 -3.82 0.23
CA GLY A 109 -18.12 -4.47 1.53
C GLY A 109 -16.87 -5.22 2.02
N ALA A 110 -16.02 -5.66 1.10
CA ALA A 110 -14.76 -6.34 1.39
C ALA A 110 -13.57 -5.38 1.53
N ALA A 111 -13.69 -4.13 1.08
CA ALA A 111 -12.62 -3.13 1.20
C ALA A 111 -12.37 -2.77 2.68
N LEU A 112 -11.10 -2.65 3.07
CA LEU A 112 -10.70 -2.23 4.41
C LEU A 112 -11.06 -0.76 4.62
N LYS A 113 -11.85 -0.47 5.66
CA LYS A 113 -12.34 0.90 5.95
C LYS A 113 -11.24 1.89 6.31
N GLY A 114 -10.11 1.42 6.83
CA GLY A 114 -8.92 2.27 7.04
C GLY A 114 -8.38 2.88 5.74
N CYS A 115 -8.59 2.22 4.59
CA CYS A 115 -8.17 2.78 3.29
C CYS A 115 -9.03 3.97 2.86
N ASP A 116 -10.18 4.24 3.49
CA ASP A 116 -10.96 5.45 3.23
C ASP A 116 -10.31 6.71 3.85
N GLU A 117 -9.39 6.54 4.80
CA GLU A 117 -8.64 7.62 5.45
C GLU A 117 -7.22 7.79 4.88
N CYS A 118 -6.79 6.89 3.99
CA CYS A 118 -5.49 6.97 3.35
C CYS A 118 -5.48 8.07 2.29
N ALA A 119 -4.51 8.98 2.36
CA ALA A 119 -4.32 10.09 1.42
C ALA A 119 -3.02 9.96 0.58
N ASP A 120 -2.46 8.75 0.51
CA ASP A 120 -1.20 8.46 -0.17
C ASP A 120 -1.34 7.33 -1.17
N PHE A 121 -1.80 7.66 -2.38
CA PHE A 121 -1.81 6.74 -3.52
C PHE A 121 -0.40 6.51 -4.10
N LEU A 122 0.43 7.56 -4.11
CA LEU A 122 1.69 7.61 -4.86
C LEU A 122 2.91 7.10 -4.08
N GLY A 123 2.72 6.56 -2.87
CA GLY A 123 3.82 6.06 -2.05
C GLY A 123 4.84 7.14 -1.71
N ARG A 124 4.38 8.29 -1.21
CA ARG A 124 5.20 9.50 -1.03
C ARG A 124 6.39 9.32 -0.10
N ALA A 125 6.27 8.40 0.86
CA ALA A 125 7.30 8.11 1.85
C ALA A 125 8.39 7.12 1.38
N ALA A 126 8.22 6.51 0.20
CA ALA A 126 9.14 5.49 -0.32
C ALA A 126 10.36 6.07 -1.05
N ASP A 127 11.38 5.25 -1.28
CA ASP A 127 12.50 5.59 -2.17
C ASP A 127 12.08 5.50 -3.64
N LEU A 128 11.26 4.49 -3.96
CA LEU A 128 10.63 4.23 -5.24
C LEU A 128 9.13 3.95 -5.05
N ALA A 129 8.28 4.34 -5.99
CA ALA A 129 6.91 3.84 -6.07
C ALA A 129 6.64 3.21 -7.44
N VAL A 130 5.95 2.07 -7.48
CA VAL A 130 5.74 1.27 -8.70
C VAL A 130 4.28 0.84 -8.82
N GLY A 131 3.69 0.96 -10.01
CA GLY A 131 2.34 0.44 -10.27
C GLY A 131 1.91 0.59 -11.72
N SER A 132 0.75 0.04 -12.08
CA SER A 132 0.28 -0.03 -13.47
C SER A 132 -0.27 1.29 -14.03
N VAL A 133 -0.83 2.15 -13.17
CA VAL A 133 -1.52 3.38 -13.59
C VAL A 133 -0.54 4.34 -14.28
N GLY A 134 -0.93 4.85 -15.44
CA GLY A 134 -0.12 5.78 -16.23
C GLY A 134 0.72 5.10 -17.32
N SER A 135 0.78 3.78 -17.30
CA SER A 135 1.53 2.95 -18.25
C SER A 135 0.60 2.02 -19.05
N PRO A 136 1.01 1.58 -20.25
CA PRO A 136 0.27 0.58 -21.03
C PRO A 136 0.36 -0.83 -20.40
N ASP A 137 -0.46 -1.75 -20.89
CA ASP A 137 -0.45 -3.15 -20.45
C ASP A 137 0.95 -3.76 -20.63
N GLY A 138 1.40 -4.51 -19.62
CA GLY A 138 2.75 -5.08 -19.57
C GLY A 138 3.83 -4.12 -19.08
N TRP A 139 3.51 -2.84 -18.87
CA TRP A 139 4.44 -1.85 -18.31
C TRP A 139 4.03 -1.43 -16.89
N SER A 140 4.97 -0.79 -16.19
CA SER A 140 4.72 -0.18 -14.88
C SER A 140 5.29 1.22 -14.83
N SER A 141 4.55 2.13 -14.23
CA SER A 141 5.02 3.47 -13.87
C SER A 141 5.92 3.35 -12.66
N VAL A 142 7.12 3.93 -12.76
CA VAL A 142 8.13 3.96 -11.68
C VAL A 142 8.39 5.41 -11.31
N LEU A 143 8.12 5.78 -10.05
CA LEU A 143 8.35 7.11 -9.50
C LEU A 143 9.57 7.06 -8.58
N VAL A 144 10.63 7.77 -8.94
CA VAL A 144 11.86 7.87 -8.15
C VAL A 144 11.78 9.09 -7.23
N ARG A 145 12.09 8.90 -5.94
CA ARG A 145 11.95 9.98 -4.92
C ARG A 145 13.25 10.35 -4.24
N THR A 146 14.10 9.37 -3.94
CA THR A 146 15.33 9.57 -3.17
C THR A 146 16.57 9.16 -3.97
N SER A 147 17.75 9.58 -3.50
CA SER A 147 19.03 9.13 -4.07
C SER A 147 19.22 7.61 -3.96
N ALA A 148 18.72 6.99 -2.90
CA ALA A 148 18.71 5.53 -2.77
C ALA A 148 17.84 4.86 -3.84
N GLY A 149 16.65 5.43 -4.11
CA GLY A 149 15.77 4.97 -5.17
C GLY A 149 16.40 5.12 -6.56
N MET A 150 17.03 6.27 -6.84
CA MET A 150 17.73 6.49 -8.11
C MET A 150 18.87 5.50 -8.28
N ALA A 151 19.72 5.33 -7.27
CA ALA A 151 20.81 4.36 -7.31
C ALA A 151 20.32 2.92 -7.50
N ALA A 152 19.15 2.57 -6.95
CA ALA A 152 18.53 1.26 -7.17
C ALA A 152 18.04 1.09 -8.61
N LEU A 153 17.38 2.11 -9.19
CA LEU A 153 16.93 2.10 -10.58
C LEU A 153 18.12 2.01 -11.54
N GLU A 154 19.16 2.82 -11.35
CA GLU A 154 20.37 2.80 -12.17
C GLU A 154 21.06 1.43 -12.16
N ARG A 155 21.12 0.77 -10.99
CA ARG A 155 21.69 -0.58 -10.87
C ARG A 155 20.86 -1.63 -11.60
N ALA A 156 19.54 -1.45 -11.67
CA ALA A 156 18.64 -2.36 -12.36
C ALA A 156 18.49 -2.05 -13.87
N ALA A 157 18.90 -0.85 -14.31
CA ALA A 157 18.60 -0.32 -15.64
C ALA A 157 19.01 -1.24 -16.80
N ALA A 158 20.13 -1.97 -16.68
CA ALA A 158 20.59 -2.89 -17.72
C ALA A 158 19.61 -4.06 -17.99
N GLY A 159 18.71 -4.36 -17.05
CA GLY A 159 17.67 -5.38 -17.19
C GLY A 159 16.26 -4.82 -17.39
N LEU A 160 16.12 -3.52 -17.62
CA LEU A 160 14.82 -2.85 -17.74
C LEU A 160 14.72 -2.12 -19.07
N GLU A 161 13.56 -2.22 -19.70
CA GLU A 161 13.17 -1.28 -20.75
C GLU A 161 12.57 -0.04 -20.07
N LEU A 162 13.16 1.13 -20.33
CA LEU A 162 12.74 2.38 -19.72
C LEU A 162 12.16 3.31 -20.79
N ALA A 163 10.99 3.85 -20.51
CA ALA A 163 10.30 4.83 -21.33
C ALA A 163 9.66 5.88 -20.43
N GLU A 164 9.32 7.03 -21.01
CA GLU A 164 8.53 8.04 -20.30
C GLU A 164 7.12 7.52 -20.00
N ILE A 165 6.57 7.93 -18.86
CA ILE A 165 5.19 7.58 -18.49
C ILE A 165 4.24 8.23 -19.50
N GLU A 166 3.43 7.41 -20.17
CA GLU A 166 2.54 7.86 -21.24
C GLU A 166 1.41 8.76 -20.73
N ARG A 167 0.86 8.43 -19.55
CA ARG A 167 -0.32 9.10 -18.97
C ARG A 167 -0.07 9.57 -17.54
N PRO A 168 0.86 10.54 -17.32
CA PRO A 168 1.14 11.06 -15.98
C PRO A 168 -0.09 11.75 -15.35
N ASP A 169 -1.00 12.28 -16.16
CA ASP A 169 -2.26 12.87 -15.69
C ASP A 169 -3.17 11.84 -14.99
N ALA A 170 -3.06 10.55 -15.34
CA ALA A 170 -3.83 9.49 -14.69
C ALA A 170 -3.38 9.27 -13.24
N LEU A 171 -2.08 9.35 -12.97
CA LEU A 171 -1.51 9.29 -11.61
C LEU A 171 -2.04 10.45 -10.75
N GLU A 172 -1.98 11.67 -11.29
CA GLU A 172 -2.48 12.86 -10.59
C GLU A 172 -3.99 12.81 -10.32
N LYS A 173 -4.78 12.28 -11.25
CA LYS A 173 -6.22 12.13 -11.09
C LYS A 173 -6.55 11.17 -9.95
N LEU A 174 -5.83 10.04 -9.87
CA LEU A 174 -6.08 9.03 -8.85
C LEU A 174 -5.57 9.49 -7.47
N ASP A 175 -4.42 10.17 -7.40
CA ASP A 175 -3.95 10.83 -6.17
C ASP A 175 -4.94 11.88 -5.64
N ARG A 176 -5.54 12.69 -6.53
CA ARG A 176 -6.57 13.65 -6.16
C ARG A 176 -7.86 12.99 -5.67
N LEU A 177 -8.24 11.86 -6.27
CA LEU A 177 -9.41 11.10 -5.82
C LEU A 177 -9.17 10.53 -4.43
N ASP A 178 -8.02 9.90 -4.21
CA ASP A 178 -7.62 9.30 -2.93
C ASP A 178 -7.66 10.33 -1.80
N LYS A 179 -6.99 11.47 -1.99
CA LYS A 179 -7.00 12.59 -1.03
C LYS A 179 -8.39 13.15 -0.74
N ARG A 180 -9.27 13.21 -1.74
CA ARG A 180 -10.65 13.69 -1.56
C ARG A 180 -11.46 12.73 -0.70
N VAL A 181 -11.31 11.41 -0.93
CA VAL A 181 -11.97 10.38 -0.11
C VAL A 181 -11.44 10.43 1.32
N ALA A 182 -10.12 10.56 1.50
CA ALA A 182 -9.48 10.74 2.79
C ALA A 182 -10.02 11.94 3.56
N ALA A 183 -10.03 13.12 2.93
CA ALA A 183 -10.51 14.35 3.54
C ALA A 183 -12.00 14.29 3.94
N GLY A 184 -12.81 13.48 3.24
CA GLY A 184 -14.21 13.25 3.59
C GLY A 184 -14.45 12.19 4.68
N SER A 185 -13.44 11.36 4.98
CA SER A 185 -13.57 10.21 5.89
C SER A 185 -12.85 10.43 7.23
N LEU A 186 -11.73 11.16 7.20
CA LEU A 186 -10.93 11.48 8.38
C LEU A 186 -11.75 12.24 9.42
N GLN A 187 -11.59 11.85 10.69
CA GLN A 187 -12.17 12.58 11.83
C GLN A 187 -11.30 13.78 12.27
N ARG A 188 -10.16 13.99 11.59
CA ARG A 188 -9.20 15.07 11.82
C ARG A 188 -8.83 15.75 10.50
N ALA A 189 -8.30 16.98 10.58
CA ALA A 189 -7.75 17.64 9.40
C ALA A 189 -6.57 16.84 8.83
N LEU A 190 -6.53 16.71 7.51
CA LEU A 190 -5.37 16.17 6.81
C LEU A 190 -4.25 17.21 6.84
N ASP A 191 -3.18 16.90 7.56
CA ASP A 191 -1.94 17.68 7.59
C ASP A 191 -0.82 16.93 6.86
N PRO A 192 -0.47 17.30 5.60
CA PRO A 192 0.59 16.66 4.84
C PRO A 192 2.00 16.86 5.43
N ASP A 193 2.19 17.93 6.21
CA ASP A 193 3.47 18.29 6.84
C ASP A 193 3.50 17.87 8.32
N GLY A 194 2.43 17.23 8.79
CA GLY A 194 2.28 16.75 10.14
C GLY A 194 3.25 15.61 10.48
N ALA A 195 3.39 15.31 11.77
CA ALA A 195 4.21 14.21 12.22
C ALA A 195 3.68 12.86 11.67
N MET A 196 4.59 11.98 11.25
CA MET A 196 4.24 10.61 10.84
C MET A 196 3.74 9.75 12.02
N PHE A 197 3.87 10.24 13.25
CA PHE A 197 3.35 9.61 14.45
C PHE A 197 2.29 10.50 15.08
N ILE A 198 1.19 9.88 15.49
CA ILE A 198 0.15 10.52 16.29
C ILE A 198 0.26 10.00 17.73
N ASP A 199 0.24 10.91 18.71
CA ASP A 199 0.23 10.50 20.12
C ASP A 199 -1.04 9.70 20.44
N PHE A 200 -0.96 8.73 21.34
CA PHE A 200 -2.15 7.95 21.73
C PHE A 200 -3.27 8.86 22.24
N THR A 201 -2.95 9.86 23.04
CA THR A 201 -3.92 10.83 23.59
C THR A 201 -4.55 11.64 22.48
N GLU A 202 -3.75 12.11 21.52
CA GLU A 202 -4.23 12.86 20.36
C GLU A 202 -5.15 12.00 19.48
N HIS A 203 -4.78 10.73 19.27
CA HIS A 203 -5.58 9.77 18.52
C HIS A 203 -6.92 9.50 19.22
N VAL A 204 -6.91 9.26 20.54
CA VAL A 204 -8.15 9.12 21.33
C VAL A 204 -9.01 10.37 21.21
N CYS A 205 -8.46 11.57 21.42
CA CYS A 205 -9.22 12.82 21.33
C CYS A 205 -9.87 13.04 19.96
N SER A 206 -9.26 12.54 18.88
CA SER A 206 -9.76 12.71 17.52
C SER A 206 -10.78 11.64 17.10
N TYR A 207 -10.74 10.45 17.70
CA TYR A 207 -11.53 9.29 17.26
C TYR A 207 -12.49 8.76 18.34
N ASP A 208 -12.50 9.33 19.54
CA ASP A 208 -13.46 8.97 20.60
C ASP A 208 -14.90 9.16 20.11
N GLY A 209 -15.78 8.21 20.46
CA GLY A 209 -17.17 8.17 19.99
C GLY A 209 -17.38 7.82 18.51
N SER A 210 -16.32 7.57 17.73
CA SER A 210 -16.42 7.03 16.37
C SER A 210 -16.43 5.49 16.36
N ASP A 211 -16.83 4.89 15.25
CA ASP A 211 -16.69 3.45 14.97
C ASP A 211 -15.21 2.99 14.83
N ARG A 212 -14.27 3.93 14.93
CA ARG A 212 -12.82 3.74 14.85
C ARG A 212 -12.10 4.15 16.13
N ALA A 213 -12.83 4.34 17.23
CA ALA A 213 -12.23 4.63 18.52
C ALA A 213 -11.18 3.55 18.89
N PRO A 214 -10.01 3.95 19.41
CA PRO A 214 -8.96 3.00 19.75
C PRO A 214 -9.45 1.99 20.81
N VAL A 215 -9.28 0.70 20.52
CA VAL A 215 -9.62 -0.36 21.45
C VAL A 215 -8.53 -0.45 22.51
N TRP A 216 -8.77 0.19 23.65
CA TRP A 216 -7.93 0.04 24.83
C TRP A 216 -8.42 -1.12 25.69
N ARG A 217 -7.61 -2.17 25.82
CA ARG A 217 -7.71 -3.15 26.90
C ARG A 217 -6.61 -2.77 27.89
N GLY A 218 -6.98 -2.39 29.11
CA GLY A 218 -6.04 -1.93 30.14
C GLY A 218 -4.77 -2.78 30.21
N TRP A 219 -3.63 -2.11 30.44
CA TRP A 219 -2.31 -2.73 30.58
C TRP A 219 -2.19 -3.48 31.91
#